data_AF-A0A358EE23-F1
#
_entry.id   AF-A0A358EE23-F1
#
_cell.length_a   1.000
_cell.length_b   1.000
_cell.length_c   1.000
_cell.angle_alpha   90.00
_cell.angle_beta   90.00
_cell.angle_gamma   90.00
#
_symmetry.space_group_name_H-M   'P 1'
#
loop_
_entity.id
_entity.type
_entity.pdbx_description
1 polymer ?
#
loop_
_entity_poly.entity_id
_entity_poly.type
_entity_poly.pdbx_seq_one_letter_code
_entity_poly.pdbx_strand_id
1 'polypeptide(L)'
;MSVYQEIEHDVLVIGAGGAGLRAAVEAASAGVNVGLVCKSLLGKAHTVMAEGGMAASLANVDERDGWTTHFADTMRGGQYLSSWRMAELHAKESPERARELEKW
;
A
#
# COMPACT_ATOMS: atom_id res chain seq x y z
N MET A 1 8.01 -28.31 28.73
CA MET A 1 8.34 -27.04 28.06
C MET A 1 8.07 -27.22 26.58
N SER A 2 7.21 -26.42 25.97
CA SER A 2 7.08 -26.42 24.51
C SER A 2 8.38 -25.89 23.92
N VAL A 3 8.98 -26.65 23.01
CA VAL A 3 10.15 -26.22 22.25
C VAL A 3 9.64 -25.30 21.16
N TYR A 4 9.97 -24.01 21.22
CA TYR A 4 9.66 -23.06 20.16
C TYR A 4 10.82 -23.02 19.16
N GLN A 5 10.50 -22.76 17.89
CA GLN A 5 11.49 -22.46 16.87
C GLN A 5 11.65 -20.95 16.76
N GLU A 6 12.90 -20.47 16.80
CA GLU A 6 13.26 -19.07 16.58
C GLU A 6 13.77 -18.90 15.14
N ILE A 7 13.33 -17.82 14.48
CA ILE A 7 13.73 -17.48 13.11
C ILE A 7 14.03 -15.97 13.09
N GLU A 8 15.24 -15.60 12.68
CA GLU A 8 15.71 -14.21 12.66
C GLU A 8 15.56 -13.58 11.27
N HIS A 9 15.08 -12.34 11.24
CA HIS A 9 14.94 -11.49 10.06
C HIS A 9 15.21 -10.04 10.46
N ASP A 10 15.73 -9.22 9.54
CA ASP A 10 15.93 -7.78 9.76
C ASP A 10 14.58 -7.05 9.82
N VAL A 11 13.63 -7.48 8.99
CA VAL A 11 12.26 -6.94 8.93
C VAL A 11 11.25 -8.08 8.93
N LEU A 12 10.28 -8.02 9.84
CA LEU A 12 9.14 -8.94 9.90
C LEU A 12 7.87 -8.24 9.41
N VAL A 13 7.24 -8.77 8.36
CA VAL A 13 5.95 -8.33 7.84
C VAL A 13 4.88 -9.36 8.17
N ILE A 14 3.84 -8.93 8.89
CA ILE A 14 2.69 -9.77 9.25
C ILE A 14 1.49 -9.38 8.38
N GLY A 15 1.16 -10.24 7.42
CA GLY A 15 0.05 -10.09 6.48
C GLY A 15 0.54 -9.98 5.03
N ALA A 16 0.14 -10.93 4.18
CA ALA A 16 0.49 -10.97 2.76
C ALA A 16 -0.62 -10.42 1.84
N GLY A 17 -1.24 -9.31 2.25
CA GLY A 17 -2.11 -8.49 1.39
C GLY A 17 -1.29 -7.47 0.58
N GLY A 18 -1.95 -6.62 -0.22
CA GLY A 18 -1.26 -5.65 -1.08
C GLY A 18 -0.25 -4.76 -0.33
N ALA A 19 -0.66 -4.24 0.84
CA ALA A 19 0.21 -3.41 1.68
C ALA A 19 1.46 -4.17 2.18
N GLY A 20 1.27 -5.37 2.73
CA GLY A 20 2.37 -6.17 3.27
C GLY A 20 3.32 -6.69 2.20
N LEU A 21 2.78 -7.10 1.04
CA LEU A 21 3.61 -7.49 -0.10
C LEU A 21 4.43 -6.32 -0.63
N ARG A 22 3.84 -5.13 -0.81
CA ARG A 22 4.59 -3.95 -1.26
C ARG A 22 5.69 -3.56 -0.26
N ALA A 23 5.41 -3.63 1.04
CA ALA A 23 6.39 -3.38 2.10
C ALA A 23 7.52 -4.42 2.08
N ALA A 24 7.19 -5.70 1.93
CA ALA A 24 8.18 -6.77 1.84
C ALA A 24 9.08 -6.63 0.60
N VAL A 25 8.51 -6.25 -0.55
CA VAL A 25 9.28 -5.95 -1.77
C VAL A 25 10.23 -4.77 -1.53
N GLU A 26 9.76 -3.67 -0.94
CA GLU A 26 10.62 -2.51 -0.69
C GLU A 26 11.81 -2.86 0.22
N ALA A 27 11.52 -3.53 1.34
CA ALA A 27 12.56 -3.93 2.29
C ALA A 27 13.56 -4.90 1.63
N ALA A 28 13.09 -5.88 0.87
CA ALA A 28 13.98 -6.79 0.14
C ALA A 28 14.83 -6.05 -0.92
N SER A 29 14.25 -5.09 -1.64
CA SER A 29 14.97 -4.24 -2.61
C SER A 29 16.03 -3.34 -1.96
N ALA A 30 15.85 -2.97 -0.69
CA ALA A 30 16.86 -2.30 0.11
C ALA A 30 17.99 -3.23 0.62
N GLY A 31 17.94 -4.53 0.29
CA GLY A 31 18.99 -5.49 0.59
C GLY A 31 18.90 -6.13 1.98
N VAL A 32 17.78 -5.98 2.69
CA VAL A 32 17.60 -6.58 4.03
C VAL A 32 16.85 -7.90 3.98
N ASN A 33 17.10 -8.78 4.96
CA ASN A 33 16.41 -10.05 5.10
C ASN A 33 14.99 -9.83 5.65
N VAL A 34 13.97 -10.23 4.87
CA VAL A 34 12.55 -10.02 5.20
C VAL A 34 11.87 -11.35 5.51
N GLY A 35 11.26 -11.44 6.68
CA GLY A 35 10.29 -12.48 7.04
C GLY A 35 8.88 -12.04 6.69
N LEU A 36 8.14 -12.81 5.87
CA LEU A 36 6.74 -12.56 5.57
C LEU A 36 5.86 -13.67 6.16
N VAL A 37 4.97 -13.30 7.07
CA VAL A 37 4.05 -14.25 7.72
C VAL A 37 2.62 -13.96 7.30
N CYS A 38 1.88 -14.98 6.90
CA CYS A 38 0.45 -14.85 6.61
C CYS A 38 -0.35 -16.00 7.22
N LYS A 39 -1.61 -15.70 7.58
CA LYS A 39 -2.51 -16.64 8.26
C LYS A 39 -2.96 -17.80 7.36
N SER A 40 -2.99 -17.58 6.05
CA SER A 40 -3.58 -18.49 5.06
C SER A 40 -2.72 -18.53 3.80
N LEU A 41 -3.20 -19.18 2.75
CA LEU A 41 -2.51 -19.29 1.47
C LEU A 41 -2.15 -17.91 0.88
N LEU A 42 -0.92 -17.80 0.40
CA LEU A 42 -0.44 -16.62 -0.34
C LEU A 42 -1.36 -16.34 -1.53
N GLY A 43 -1.72 -15.07 -1.75
CA GLY A 43 -2.65 -14.67 -2.81
C GLY A 43 -4.14 -14.82 -2.47
N LYS A 44 -4.50 -15.29 -1.27
CA LYS A 44 -5.89 -15.31 -0.76
C LYS A 44 -6.21 -14.17 0.21
N ALA A 45 -5.36 -13.15 0.31
CA ALA A 45 -5.67 -11.95 1.06
C ALA A 45 -6.84 -11.18 0.41
N HIS A 46 -7.65 -10.49 1.21
CA HIS A 46 -8.86 -9.82 0.73
C HIS A 46 -8.60 -8.75 -0.35
N THR A 47 -7.37 -8.26 -0.50
CA THR A 47 -6.94 -7.41 -1.61
C THR A 47 -7.33 -7.98 -2.98
N VAL A 48 -7.37 -9.32 -3.13
CA VAL A 48 -7.76 -9.99 -4.38
C VAL A 48 -9.23 -9.75 -4.79
N MET A 49 -10.07 -9.33 -3.84
CA MET A 49 -11.51 -9.09 -4.07
C MET A 49 -11.81 -7.65 -4.49
N ALA A 50 -10.80 -6.80 -4.67
CA ALA A 50 -11.01 -5.41 -5.09
C ALA A 50 -11.37 -5.34 -6.59
N GLU A 51 -12.54 -4.76 -6.90
CA GLU A 51 -13.05 -4.67 -8.28
C GLU A 51 -13.02 -3.27 -8.88
N GLY A 52 -13.20 -2.23 -8.05
CA GLY A 52 -13.41 -0.85 -8.55
C GLY A 52 -12.16 -0.21 -9.17
N GLY A 53 -11.00 -0.40 -8.55
CA GLY A 53 -9.72 0.19 -8.98
C GLY A 53 -9.00 0.94 -7.86
N MET A 54 -7.91 1.61 -8.24
CA MET A 54 -7.10 2.46 -7.36
C MET A 54 -7.21 3.92 -7.78
N ALA A 55 -7.57 4.80 -6.85
CA ALA A 55 -7.64 6.24 -7.12
C ALA A 55 -6.22 6.83 -7.23
N ALA A 56 -5.94 7.52 -8.33
CA ALA A 56 -4.69 8.23 -8.55
C ALA A 56 -4.93 9.39 -9.52
N SER A 57 -4.44 10.58 -9.17
CA SER A 57 -4.58 11.79 -9.98
C SER A 57 -3.61 11.79 -11.16
N LEU A 58 -3.94 11.03 -12.20
CA LEU A 58 -3.08 10.81 -13.36
C LEU A 58 -3.27 11.84 -14.47
N ALA A 59 -4.37 12.59 -14.46
CA ALA A 59 -4.75 13.55 -15.51
C ALA A 59 -4.88 12.94 -16.92
N ASN A 60 -5.13 11.63 -17.03
CA ASN A 60 -5.25 10.93 -18.31
C ASN A 60 -6.55 11.25 -19.06
N VAL A 61 -7.63 11.58 -18.34
CA VAL A 61 -8.97 11.85 -18.91
C VAL A 61 -9.40 13.30 -18.69
N ASP A 62 -9.15 13.85 -17.50
CA ASP A 62 -9.40 15.25 -17.17
C ASP A 62 -8.07 15.92 -16.80
N GLU A 63 -7.63 16.90 -17.60
CA GLU A 63 -6.37 17.61 -17.39
C GLU A 63 -6.34 18.42 -16.08
N ARG A 64 -7.50 18.66 -15.47
CA ARG A 64 -7.64 19.38 -14.19
C ARG A 64 -7.46 18.46 -12.98
N ASP A 65 -7.38 17.15 -13.21
CA ASP A 65 -7.14 16.18 -12.16
C ASP A 65 -5.72 16.34 -11.60
N GLY A 66 -5.63 16.57 -10.30
CA GLY A 66 -4.39 16.91 -9.62
C GLY A 66 -4.44 16.49 -8.16
N TRP A 67 -3.26 16.35 -7.54
CA TRP A 67 -3.16 15.87 -6.16
C TRP A 67 -3.89 16.78 -5.16
N THR A 68 -4.01 18.08 -5.44
CA THR A 68 -4.74 19.02 -4.58
C THR A 68 -6.25 18.74 -4.57
N THR A 69 -6.82 18.40 -5.73
CA THR A 69 -8.22 17.98 -5.87
C THR A 69 -8.44 16.66 -5.15
N HIS A 70 -7.58 15.65 -5.40
CA HIS A 70 -7.64 14.36 -4.72
C HIS A 70 -7.56 14.53 -3.19
N PHE A 71 -6.62 15.34 -2.69
CA PHE A 71 -6.49 15.64 -1.26
C PHE A 71 -7.76 16.27 -0.68
N ALA A 72 -8.32 17.28 -1.36
CA ALA A 72 -9.53 17.96 -0.91
C ALA A 72 -10.72 16.98 -0.82
N ASP A 73 -10.88 16.12 -1.82
CA ASP A 73 -11.92 15.09 -1.85
C ASP A 73 -11.71 14.03 -0.77
N THR A 74 -10.48 13.58 -0.53
CA THR A 74 -10.16 12.65 0.56
C THR A 74 -10.49 13.25 1.93
N MET A 75 -10.12 14.52 2.17
CA MET A 75 -10.42 15.21 3.43
C MET A 75 -11.91 15.41 3.63
N ARG A 76 -12.62 15.84 2.58
CA ARG A 76 -14.08 16.03 2.63
C ARG A 76 -14.81 14.70 2.83
N GLY A 77 -14.41 13.66 2.11
CA GLY A 77 -14.97 12.31 2.22
C GLY A 77 -14.74 11.69 3.60
N GLY A 78 -13.59 11.97 4.22
CA GLY A 78 -13.28 11.60 5.60
C GLY A 78 -13.92 12.49 6.66
N GLN A 79 -14.82 13.41 6.29
CA GLN A 79 -15.47 14.38 7.18
C GLN A 79 -14.46 15.19 8.02
N TYR A 80 -13.26 15.41 7.48
CA TYR A 80 -12.14 16.07 8.16
C TYR A 80 -11.63 15.38 9.44
N LEU A 81 -11.98 14.11 9.65
CA LEU A 81 -11.45 13.30 10.75
C LEU A 81 -10.13 12.60 10.38
N SER A 82 -9.80 12.52 9.10
CA SER A 82 -8.55 11.96 8.61
C SER A 82 -7.34 12.75 9.10
N SER A 83 -6.23 12.06 9.36
CA SER A 83 -4.93 12.73 9.51
C SER A 83 -4.57 13.43 8.20
N TRP A 84 -4.63 14.75 8.18
CA TRP A 84 -4.42 15.55 6.97
C TRP A 84 -3.06 15.27 6.34
N ARG A 85 -2.03 15.02 7.15
CA ARG A 85 -0.68 14.74 6.63
C ARG A 85 -0.63 13.41 5.88
N MET A 86 -1.35 12.39 6.37
CA MET A 86 -1.44 11.10 5.69
C MET A 86 -2.25 11.20 4.41
N ALA A 87 -3.36 11.97 4.43
CA ALA A 87 -4.16 12.22 3.22
C ALA A 87 -3.37 13.00 2.16
N GLU A 88 -2.55 13.97 2.57
CA GLU A 88 -1.69 14.74 1.67
C GLU A 88 -0.65 13.84 0.98
N LEU A 89 0.06 13.01 1.75
CA LEU A 89 1.03 12.06 1.22
C LEU A 89 0.35 11.05 0.27
N HIS A 90 -0.79 10.50 0.69
CA HIS A 90 -1.57 9.59 -0.14
C HIS A 90 -1.92 10.23 -1.49
N ALA A 91 -2.45 11.46 -1.50
CA ALA A 91 -2.83 12.15 -2.72
C ALA A 91 -1.64 12.47 -3.63
N LYS A 92 -0.49 12.86 -3.05
CA LYS A 92 0.74 13.19 -3.80
C LYS A 92 1.42 11.96 -4.40
N GLU A 93 1.49 10.86 -3.65
CA GLU A 93 2.27 9.68 -4.03
C GLU A 93 1.49 8.68 -4.89
N SER A 94 0.14 8.66 -4.79
CA SER A 94 -0.71 7.71 -5.53
C SER A 94 -0.46 7.66 -7.05
N PRO A 95 -0.27 8.78 -7.77
CA PRO A 95 0.06 8.75 -9.21
C PRO A 95 1.34 7.98 -9.52
N GLU A 96 2.37 8.13 -8.70
CA GLU A 96 3.64 7.42 -8.91
C GLU A 96 3.48 5.94 -8.56
N ARG A 97 2.76 5.60 -7.49
CA ARG A 97 2.49 4.20 -7.12
C ARG A 97 1.65 3.47 -8.18
N ALA A 98 0.70 4.16 -8.82
CA ALA A 98 -0.07 3.59 -9.93
C ALA A 98 0.84 3.21 -11.11
N ARG A 99 1.74 4.14 -11.50
CA ARG A 99 2.71 3.93 -12.58
C ARG A 99 3.79 2.90 -12.24
N GLU A 100 4.11 2.73 -10.95
CA GLU A 100 4.97 1.64 -10.48
C GLU A 100 4.32 0.29 -10.76
N LEU A 101 3.06 0.11 -10.34
CA LEU A 101 2.32 -1.14 -10.55
C LEU A 101 2.10 -1.45 -12.03
N GLU A 102 1.88 -0.44 -12.87
CA GLU A 102 1.77 -0.62 -14.32
C GLU A 102 3.03 -1.21 -14.96
N LYS A 103 4.20 -0.99 -14.36
CA LYS A 103 5.50 -1.46 -14.89
C LYS A 103 5.88 -2.88 -14.46
N TRP A 104 5.21 -3.45 -13.46
CA TRP A 104 5.49 -4.79 -12.93
C TRP A 104 4.85 -5.88 -13.78
#